data_AF-A0A524KNJ1-F1
#
_entry.id   AF-A0A524KNJ1-F1
#
_cell.length_a   1.000
_cell.length_b   1.000
_cell.length_c   1.000
_cell.angle_alpha   90.00
_cell.angle_beta   90.00
_cell.angle_gamma   90.00
#
_symmetry.space_group_name_H-M   'P 1'
#
loop_
_entity.id
_entity.type
_entity.pdbx_description
1 polymer ?
#
loop_
_entity_poly.entity_id
_entity_poly.type
_entity_poly.pdbx_seq_one_letter_code
_entity_poly.pdbx_strand_id
1 'polypeptide(L)' 'MTSLARVPCTIVTGFLGSGKTTLIRHVLANANGRRLAVIVNEFGDVGIDGEILKGCGDASCPEENIVELANGCL' A
#
# COMPACT_ATOMS: atom_id res chain seq x y z
N MET A 1 22.88 18.69 10.72
CA MET A 1 21.49 19.03 10.37
C MET A 1 21.05 18.11 9.25
N THR A 2 20.27 17.07 9.56
CA THR A 2 19.65 16.22 8.53
C THR A 2 18.57 17.04 7.85
N SER A 3 18.80 17.42 6.59
CA SER A 3 17.74 17.92 5.72
C SER A 3 16.58 16.93 5.79
N LEU A 4 15.41 17.37 6.24
CA LEU A 4 14.15 16.65 6.09
C LEU A 4 13.84 16.59 4.60
N ALA A 5 14.49 15.68 3.89
CA ALA A 5 14.21 15.40 2.50
C ALA A 5 12.75 14.97 2.42
N ARG A 6 11.96 15.68 1.62
CA ARG A 6 10.53 15.36 1.45
C ARG A 6 10.41 13.95 0.90
N VAL A 7 9.52 13.15 1.49
CA VAL A 7 9.17 11.84 0.94
C VAL A 7 8.35 12.08 -0.34
N PRO A 8 8.74 11.53 -1.49
CA PRO A 8 7.96 11.66 -2.71
C PRO A 8 6.65 10.87 -2.58
N CYS A 9 5.53 11.53 -2.89
CA CYS A 9 4.20 10.95 -2.82
C CYS A 9 3.58 10.82 -4.21
N THR A 10 2.95 9.68 -4.47
CA THR A 10 2.22 9.41 -5.72
C THR A 10 0.78 9.07 -5.38
N ILE A 11 -0.17 9.70 -6.08
CA ILE A 11 -1.60 9.40 -5.94
C ILE A 11 -2.01 8.47 -7.08
N VAL A 12 -2.56 7.31 -6.72
CA VAL A 12 -3.17 6.37 -7.68
C VAL A 12 -4.69 6.51 -7.58
N THR A 13 -5.34 6.93 -8.67
CA THR A 13 -6.78 7.14 -8.75
C THR A 13 -7.37 6.48 -9.99
N GLY A 14 -8.70 6.31 -10.02
CA GLY A 14 -9.44 5.70 -11.11
C GLY A 14 -10.76 5.08 -10.66
N PHE A 15 -11.66 4.83 -11.61
CA PHE A 15 -12.95 4.19 -11.35
C PHE A 15 -12.84 2.80 -10.71
N LEU A 16 -13.93 2.30 -10.12
CA LEU A 16 -13.98 0.93 -9.63
C LEU A 16 -13.68 -0.05 -10.78
N GLY A 17 -12.85 -1.06 -10.52
CA GLY A 17 -12.44 -2.02 -11.54
C GLY A 17 -11.33 -1.53 -12.50
N SER A 18 -10.80 -0.31 -12.36
CA SER A 18 -9.72 0.20 -13.23
C SER A 18 -8.33 -0.44 -13.01
N GLY A 19 -8.22 -1.48 -12.18
CA GLY A 19 -6.96 -2.21 -11.94
C GLY A 19 -6.02 -1.57 -10.91
N LYS A 20 -6.48 -0.62 -10.08
CA LYS A 20 -5.65 0.06 -9.05
C LYS A 20 -4.91 -0.93 -8.13
N THR A 21 -5.63 -1.89 -7.56
CA THR A 21 -5.07 -2.91 -6.67
C THR A 21 -4.02 -3.77 -7.37
N THR A 22 -4.25 -4.14 -8.63
CA THR A 22 -3.28 -4.88 -9.45
C THR A 22 -2.00 -4.08 -9.69
N LEU A 23 -2.11 -2.78 -9.96
CA LEU A 23 -0.96 -1.90 -10.12
C LEU A 23 -0.16 -1.79 -8.82
N ILE A 24 -0.83 -1.54 -7.69
CA ILE A 24 -0.18 -1.42 -6.38
C ILE A 24 0.59 -2.70 -6.04
N ARG A 25 -0.03 -3.87 -6.23
CA ARG A 25 0.64 -5.18 -6.07
C ARG A 25 1.89 -5.31 -6.94
N HIS A 26 1.77 -4.99 -8.23
CA HIS A 26 2.89 -5.07 -9.16
C HIS A 26 4.05 -4.16 -8.72
N VAL A 27 3.77 -2.94 -8.25
CA VAL A 27 4.78 -2.00 -7.76
C VAL A 27 5.48 -2.52 -6.50
N LEU A 28 4.73 -3.10 -5.57
CA LEU A 28 5.30 -3.69 -4.34
C LEU A 28 6.22 -4.88 -4.66
N ALA A 29 5.76 -5.83 -5.49
CA ALA A 29 6.55 -6.99 -5.89
C ALA A 29 7.79 -6.63 -6.73
N ASN A 30 7.82 -5.46 -7.35
CA ASN A 30 8.92 -4.97 -8.21
C ASN A 30 9.57 -3.71 -7.63
N ALA A 31 9.58 -3.57 -6.29
CA ALA A 31 10.11 -2.38 -5.63
C ALA A 31 11.63 -2.19 -5.82
N ASN A 32 12.37 -3.22 -6.27
CA ASN A 32 13.80 -3.16 -6.59
C ASN A 32 14.64 -2.53 -5.45
N GLY A 33 14.38 -2.94 -4.19
CA GLY A 33 15.08 -2.43 -3.01
C GLY A 33 14.59 -1.06 -2.50
N ARG A 34 13.58 -0.46 -3.13
CA ARG A 34 12.96 0.78 -2.63
C ARG A 34 12.06 0.47 -1.43
N ARG A 35 12.16 1.31 -0.40
CA ARG A 35 11.21 1.30 0.71
C ARG A 35 9.97 2.08 0.29
N LEU A 36 8.84 1.39 0.21
CA LEU A 36 7.56 1.97 -0.18
C LEU A 36 6.60 1.94 1.02
N ALA A 37 5.83 3.00 1.18
CA ALA A 37 4.67 3.03 2.06
C ALA A 37 3.43 3.18 1.17
N VAL A 38 2.41 2.36 1.42
CA VAL A 38 1.17 2.38 0.66
C VAL A 38 0.04 2.69 1.61
N ILE A 39 -0.75 3.71 1.27
CA ILE A 39 -1.96 4.07 1.99
C ILE A 39 -3.10 3.77 1.03
N VAL A 40 -3.93 2.80 1.38
CA VAL A 40 -5.12 2.42 0.61
C VAL A 40 -6.33 2.89 1.39
N ASN A 41 -7.26 3.54 0.70
CA ASN A 41 -8.55 3.85 1.27
C ASN A 41 -9.50 2.71 0.94
N GLU A 42 -9.99 2.03 1.97
CA GLU A 42 -10.90 0.89 1.84
C GLU A 42 -12.33 1.29 2.25
N PHE A 43 -13.32 0.85 1.47
CA PHE A 43 -14.74 1.09 1.75
C PHE A 43 -15.49 -0.25 1.75
N GLY A 44 -15.99 -0.66 2.93
CA GLY A 44 -16.74 -1.90 3.14
C GLY A 44 -16.35 -2.60 4.45
N ASP A 45 -17.23 -3.42 5.03
CA ASP A 45 -17.02 -4.10 6.31
C ASP A 45 -15.95 -5.22 6.27
N VAL A 46 -15.52 -5.61 5.06
CA VAL A 46 -14.53 -6.68 4.86
C VAL A 46 -13.31 -6.08 4.16
N GLY A 47 -12.17 -6.11 4.85
CA GLY A 47 -10.87 -5.61 4.40
C GLY A 47 -10.23 -6.46 3.29
N ILE A 48 -10.88 -6.57 2.13
CA ILE A 48 -10.44 -7.38 1.00
C ILE A 48 -9.12 -6.88 0.44
N ASP A 49 -8.91 -5.56 0.32
CA ASP A 49 -7.69 -5.00 -0.27
C ASP A 49 -6.47 -5.29 0.63
N GLY A 50 -6.65 -5.29 1.95
CA GLY A 50 -5.63 -5.69 2.92
C GLY A 50 -5.20 -7.15 2.76
N GLU A 51 -6.14 -8.10 2.70
CA GLU A 51 -5.84 -9.54 2.49
C GLU A 51 -5.20 -9.82 1.13
N ILE A 52 -5.65 -9.11 0.11
CA ILE A 52 -5.13 -9.14 -1.25
C ILE A 52 -3.65 -8.73 -1.28
N LEU A 53 -3.25 -7.77 -0.45
CA LEU A 53 -1.86 -7.32 -0.34
C LEU A 53 -1.04 -8.24 0.60
N LYS A 54 -1.66 -8.83 1.63
CA LYS A 54 -1.05 -9.84 2.53
C LYS A 54 -0.66 -11.13 1.81
N GLY A 55 -1.48 -11.58 0.87
CA GLY A 55 -1.27 -12.84 0.15
C GLY A 55 -0.07 -12.87 -0.81
N CYS A 56 0.70 -11.78 -0.92
CA CYS A 56 1.80 -11.68 -1.90
C CYS A 56 3.07 -12.46 -1.53
N GLY A 57 3.18 -13.05 -0.33
CA GLY A 57 4.28 -13.98 0.00
C GLY A 57 5.68 -13.40 -0.20
N ASP A 58 5.80 -12.06 -0.22
CA ASP A 58 7.04 -11.35 -0.40
C ASP A 58 7.68 -11.17 0.99
N ALA A 59 8.89 -11.69 1.18
CA ALA A 59 9.64 -11.56 2.43
C ALA A 59 9.85 -10.09 2.85
N SER A 60 9.66 -9.14 1.93
CA SER A 60 9.75 -7.70 2.19
C SER A 60 8.46 -7.07 2.75
N CYS A 61 7.33 -7.78 2.79
CA CYS A 61 6.06 -7.32 3.38
C CYS A 61 5.50 -8.35 4.38
N PRO A 62 6.15 -8.55 5.55
CA PRO A 62 5.60 -9.35 6.62
C PRO A 62 4.30 -8.73 7.16
N GLU A 63 3.37 -9.56 7.64
CA GLU A 63 2.04 -9.11 8.11
C GLU A 63 2.10 -8.05 9.20
N GLU A 64 3.16 -8.07 10.01
CA GLU A 64 3.47 -7.09 11.06
C GLU A 64 3.72 -5.66 10.56
N ASN A 65 4.02 -5.48 9.26
CA ASN A 65 4.18 -4.16 8.65
C ASN A 65 2.88 -3.61 8.03
N ILE A 66 1.76 -4.31 8.20
CA ILE A 66 0.45 -3.92 7.68
C ILE A 66 -0.38 -3.40 8.85
N VAL A 67 -0.68 -2.10 8.81
CA VAL A 67 -1.49 -1.43 9.83
C VAL A 67 -2.82 -1.02 9.22
N GLU A 68 -3.90 -1.52 9.78
CA GLU A 68 -5.26 -1.11 9.42
C GLU A 68 -5.67 0.09 10.28
N LEU A 69 -6.05 1.18 9.62
CA LEU A 69 -6.44 2.43 10.29
C LEU A 69 -7.95 2.59 10.20
N ALA A 70 -8.66 2.18 11.25
CA ALA A 70 -10.13 2.17 11.28
C ALA A 70 -10.79 3.56 11.15
N ASN A 71 -10.03 4.65 11.29
CA ASN A 71 -10.57 6.03 11.38
C ASN A 71 -9.81 7.08 10.53
N GLY A 72 -8.94 6.67 9.61
CA GLY A 72 -8.25 7.62 8.71
C GLY A 72 -7.24 8.58 9.37
N CYS A 73 -6.78 8.30 10.60
CA CYS A 73 -5.71 9.06 11.26
C CYS A 73 -4.40 8.27 11.29
N LEU A 74 -3.29 8.96 10.99
CA LEU A 74 -1.89 8.52 11.15
C LEU A 74 -1.31 9.06 12.45
#